data_AF-A0A9E2GRC6-F1
#
_entry.id   AF-A0A9E2GRC6-F1
#
_cell.length_a   1.000
_cell.length_b   1.000
_cell.length_c   1.000
_cell.angle_alpha   90.00
_cell.angle_beta   90.00
_cell.angle_gamma   90.00
#
_symmetry.space_group_name_H-M   'P 1'
#
loop_
_entity.id
_entity.type
_entity.pdbx_description
1 polymer ?
#
loop_
_entity_poly.entity_id
_entity_poly.type
_entity_poly.pdbx_seq_one_letter_code
_entity_poly.pdbx_strand_id
1 'polypeptide(L)'
;AVPADPLPRTQQSQPGPAPRDPAQELTLTTRFAHHSRRSMVGRFTNSYSNTSAVTLRLLSGGEVVITDTGESTDLVVHQTPFVCGTEKETRTWTVERTGTWTSAGTTRTLDTKISKDVCRIVKTCDNRPPENLPCDVLPANLTLTCSQGVVPVGEGKKPMQSISCTTATPGTVSYSSFPWAFGQGACLERVTSAHGPFHYEFCEEKLR
;
A
#
# COMPACT_ATOMS: atom_id res chain seq x y z
N ALA A 1 -44.21 69.22 19.76
CA ALA A 1 -43.57 68.04 19.16
C ALA A 1 -42.34 67.73 20.00
N VAL A 2 -42.41 66.65 20.79
CA VAL A 2 -41.33 66.18 21.67
C VAL A 2 -40.55 65.10 20.90
N PRO A 3 -39.20 65.09 20.90
CA PRO A 3 -38.43 64.12 20.15
C PRO A 3 -38.49 62.73 20.80
N ALA A 4 -38.57 61.69 19.99
CA ALA A 4 -38.59 60.29 20.42
C ALA A 4 -37.22 59.83 20.95
N ASP A 5 -37.24 59.02 22.00
CA ASP A 5 -36.07 58.36 22.60
C ASP A 5 -35.37 57.40 21.60
N PRO A 6 -34.04 57.25 21.68
CA PRO A 6 -33.31 56.30 20.85
C PRO A 6 -33.49 54.85 21.36
N LEU A 7 -33.76 53.93 20.43
CA LEU A 7 -33.85 52.49 20.67
C LEU A 7 -32.52 51.89 21.17
N PRO A 8 -32.56 50.84 22.02
CA PRO A 8 -31.36 50.21 22.55
C PRO A 8 -30.60 49.42 21.47
N ARG A 9 -29.27 49.58 21.46
CA ARG A 9 -28.33 48.77 20.65
C ARG A 9 -28.50 47.29 20.99
N THR A 10 -28.91 46.50 19.99
CA THR A 10 -28.79 45.04 20.00
C THR A 10 -27.32 44.67 20.20
N GLN A 11 -27.01 43.99 21.31
CA GLN A 11 -25.71 43.36 21.51
C GLN A 11 -25.51 42.30 20.43
N GLN A 12 -24.51 42.48 19.58
CA GLN A 12 -24.01 41.41 18.73
C GLN A 12 -23.40 40.35 19.64
N SER A 13 -24.10 39.21 19.77
CA SER A 13 -23.54 37.99 20.32
C SER A 13 -22.28 37.65 19.53
N GLN A 14 -21.12 37.62 20.20
CA GLN A 14 -19.90 37.07 19.62
C GLN A 14 -20.20 35.62 19.18
N PRO A 15 -19.85 35.22 17.95
CA PRO A 15 -19.92 33.82 17.57
C PRO A 15 -18.94 33.05 18.48
N GLY A 16 -19.48 32.11 19.25
CA GLY A 16 -18.66 31.18 20.02
C GLY A 16 -17.69 30.43 19.09
N PRO A 17 -16.56 29.92 19.62
CA PRO A 17 -15.61 29.17 18.82
C PRO A 17 -16.35 28.04 18.09
N ALA A 18 -16.16 27.97 16.77
CA ALA A 18 -16.76 26.95 15.94
C ALA A 18 -16.51 25.56 16.56
N PRO A 19 -17.49 24.64 16.52
CA PRO A 19 -17.26 23.27 16.94
C PRO A 19 -16.02 22.73 16.20
N ARG A 20 -15.02 22.25 16.94
CA ARG A 20 -13.90 21.52 16.32
C ARG A 20 -14.51 20.31 15.64
N ASP A 21 -14.35 20.22 14.31
CA ASP A 21 -14.71 19.02 13.56
C ASP A 21 -14.15 17.78 14.27
N PRO A 22 -14.94 16.72 14.46
CA PRO A 22 -14.40 15.47 14.94
C PRO A 22 -13.29 15.06 13.97
N ALA A 23 -12.08 14.84 14.50
CA ALA A 23 -10.89 14.51 13.72
C ALA A 23 -11.25 13.45 12.67
N GLN A 24 -11.32 13.86 11.40
CA GLN A 24 -11.72 12.97 10.31
C GLN A 24 -10.78 11.78 10.29
N GLU A 25 -11.33 10.58 10.41
CA GLU A 25 -10.58 9.37 10.16
C GLU A 25 -10.16 9.36 8.69
N LEU A 26 -8.89 9.59 8.43
CA LEU A 26 -8.37 9.64 7.06
C LEU A 26 -7.98 8.23 6.64
N THR A 27 -8.64 7.71 5.61
CA THR A 27 -8.29 6.44 4.98
C THR A 27 -7.64 6.68 3.63
N LEU A 28 -6.43 6.16 3.44
CA LEU A 28 -5.71 6.17 2.17
C LEU A 28 -5.53 4.72 1.72
N THR A 29 -5.91 4.41 0.50
CA THR A 29 -5.72 3.07 -0.08
C THR A 29 -4.86 3.20 -1.32
N THR A 30 -3.86 2.34 -1.43
CA THR A 30 -3.04 2.21 -2.63
C THR A 30 -3.01 0.76 -3.05
N ARG A 31 -3.30 0.52 -4.33
CA ARG A 31 -3.25 -0.81 -4.94
C ARG A 31 -2.01 -0.90 -5.81
N PHE A 32 -1.36 -2.04 -5.79
CA PHE A 32 -0.18 -2.35 -6.57
C PHE A 32 -0.44 -3.57 -7.44
N ALA A 33 0.00 -3.51 -8.68
CA ALA A 33 0.06 -4.64 -9.58
C ALA A 33 1.46 -4.71 -10.20
N HIS A 34 2.00 -5.92 -10.31
CA HIS A 34 3.22 -6.20 -11.05
C HIS A 34 3.08 -7.52 -11.78
N HIS A 35 3.44 -7.49 -13.06
CA HIS A 35 3.48 -8.67 -13.92
C HIS A 35 4.84 -8.70 -14.59
N SER A 36 5.49 -9.86 -14.58
CA SER A 36 6.70 -10.09 -15.33
C SER A 36 6.67 -11.46 -15.98
N ARG A 37 7.27 -11.57 -17.15
CA ARG A 37 7.44 -12.84 -17.84
C ARG A 37 8.86 -12.92 -18.36
N ARG A 38 9.54 -14.01 -18.03
CA ARG A 38 10.92 -14.28 -18.45
C ARG A 38 10.94 -15.64 -19.13
N SER A 39 11.40 -15.66 -20.37
CA SER A 39 11.59 -16.90 -21.12
C SER A 39 13.07 -17.17 -21.25
N MET A 40 13.54 -18.32 -20.77
CA MET A 40 14.85 -18.86 -21.09
C MET A 40 14.68 -19.93 -22.16
N VAL A 41 15.13 -19.62 -23.38
CA VAL A 41 15.04 -20.51 -24.54
C VAL A 41 15.62 -21.88 -24.21
N GLY A 42 14.82 -22.94 -24.39
CA GLY A 42 15.23 -24.33 -24.18
C GLY A 42 15.29 -24.79 -22.72
N ARG A 43 14.81 -23.98 -21.76
CA ARG A 43 14.81 -24.34 -20.33
C ARG A 43 13.43 -24.21 -19.70
N PHE A 44 12.95 -22.98 -19.53
CA PHE A 44 11.66 -22.71 -18.91
C PHE A 44 11.13 -21.33 -19.26
N THR A 45 9.82 -21.17 -19.11
CA THR A 45 9.15 -19.87 -19.04
C THR A 45 8.73 -19.62 -17.61
N ASN A 46 9.16 -18.52 -17.03
CA ASN A 46 8.73 -18.04 -15.73
C ASN A 46 7.77 -16.86 -15.92
N SER A 47 6.62 -16.90 -15.27
CA SER A 47 5.67 -15.80 -15.22
C SER A 47 5.38 -15.49 -13.75
N TYR A 48 5.60 -14.25 -13.36
CA TYR A 48 5.31 -13.77 -12.02
C TYR A 48 4.21 -12.71 -12.08
N SER A 49 3.19 -12.85 -11.23
CA SER A 49 2.20 -11.81 -10.98
C SER A 49 2.12 -11.51 -9.48
N ASN A 50 1.87 -10.26 -9.13
CA ASN A 50 1.62 -9.82 -7.78
C ASN A 50 0.58 -8.71 -7.81
N THR A 51 -0.47 -8.86 -7.01
CA THR A 51 -1.47 -7.83 -6.77
C THR A 51 -1.60 -7.62 -5.28
N SER A 52 -1.61 -6.36 -4.84
CA SER A 52 -1.80 -6.02 -3.43
C SER A 52 -2.55 -4.72 -3.24
N ALA A 53 -3.12 -4.54 -2.07
CA ALA A 53 -3.79 -3.34 -1.62
C ALA A 53 -3.30 -3.02 -0.21
N VAL A 54 -2.67 -1.86 -0.06
CA VAL A 54 -2.22 -1.32 1.22
C VAL A 54 -3.15 -0.17 1.62
N THR A 55 -3.78 -0.30 2.76
CA THR A 55 -4.70 0.68 3.35
C THR A 55 -4.07 1.26 4.60
N LEU A 56 -3.99 2.58 4.67
CA LEU A 56 -3.57 3.35 5.83
C LEU A 56 -4.80 4.05 6.41
N ARG A 57 -5.14 3.75 7.66
CA ARG A 57 -6.18 4.44 8.44
C ARG A 57 -5.52 5.26 9.52
N LEU A 58 -5.80 6.55 9.53
CA LEU A 58 -5.37 7.50 10.56
C LEU A 58 -6.53 7.69 11.53
N LEU A 59 -6.37 7.18 12.75
CA LEU A 59 -7.39 7.23 13.78
C LEU A 59 -7.26 8.52 14.61
N SER A 60 -8.35 8.90 15.27
CA SER A 60 -8.34 9.97 16.26
C SER A 60 -7.34 9.64 17.38
N GLY A 61 -6.41 10.56 17.66
CA GLY A 61 -5.36 10.34 18.67
C GLY A 61 -3.97 10.01 18.12
N GLY A 62 -3.80 9.98 16.78
CA GLY A 62 -2.49 9.78 16.14
C GLY A 62 -2.09 8.32 15.97
N GLU A 63 -2.99 7.40 16.34
CA GLU A 63 -2.88 5.98 16.02
C GLU A 63 -3.11 5.72 14.53
N VAL A 64 -2.49 4.65 14.05
CA VAL A 64 -2.46 4.28 12.65
C VAL A 64 -2.71 2.79 12.53
N VAL A 65 -3.55 2.41 11.59
CA VAL A 65 -3.71 1.02 11.16
C VAL A 65 -3.26 0.91 9.71
N ILE A 66 -2.40 -0.05 9.43
CA ILE A 66 -1.92 -0.38 8.10
C ILE A 66 -2.37 -1.79 7.79
N THR A 67 -3.13 -1.95 6.72
CA THR A 67 -3.58 -3.26 6.26
C THR A 67 -3.02 -3.50 4.87
N ASP A 68 -2.22 -4.55 4.70
CA ASP A 68 -1.74 -5.03 3.42
C ASP A 68 -2.39 -6.37 3.11
N THR A 69 -3.07 -6.44 1.98
CA THR A 69 -3.69 -7.67 1.46
C THR A 69 -3.24 -7.90 0.05
N GLY A 70 -3.00 -9.15 -0.32
CA GLY A 70 -2.59 -9.43 -1.69
C GLY A 70 -2.47 -10.90 -2.03
N GLU A 71 -2.12 -11.11 -3.29
CA GLU A 71 -1.80 -12.39 -3.88
C GLU A 71 -0.59 -12.25 -4.80
N SER A 72 0.26 -13.27 -4.82
CA SER A 72 1.28 -13.43 -5.85
C SER A 72 1.23 -14.84 -6.42
N THR A 73 1.50 -14.95 -7.71
CA THR A 73 1.66 -16.22 -8.38
C THR A 73 3.00 -16.25 -9.11
N ASP A 74 3.79 -17.28 -8.83
CA ASP A 74 4.96 -17.64 -9.61
C ASP A 74 4.67 -18.92 -10.40
N LEU A 75 4.73 -18.85 -11.72
CA LEU A 75 4.45 -19.95 -12.64
C LEU A 75 5.70 -20.27 -13.46
N VAL A 76 6.22 -21.48 -13.31
CA VAL A 76 7.35 -22.00 -14.08
C VAL A 76 6.86 -23.13 -14.98
N VAL A 77 6.98 -22.96 -16.29
CA VAL A 77 6.71 -24.00 -17.28
C VAL A 77 8.03 -24.49 -17.85
N HIS A 78 8.36 -25.75 -17.59
CA HIS A 78 9.58 -26.39 -18.06
C HIS A 78 9.41 -26.94 -19.48
N GLN A 79 10.44 -26.82 -20.33
CA GLN A 79 10.39 -27.21 -21.75
C GLN A 79 11.05 -28.58 -22.06
N THR A 80 11.64 -29.23 -21.06
CA THR A 80 12.35 -30.53 -21.18
C THR A 80 11.86 -31.48 -20.07
N PRO A 81 12.27 -32.77 -19.99
CA PRO A 81 11.56 -33.77 -19.19
C PRO A 81 11.96 -33.64 -17.71
N PHE A 82 11.41 -32.63 -17.05
CA PHE A 82 11.43 -32.50 -15.60
C PHE A 82 10.28 -33.32 -15.01
N VAL A 83 10.47 -33.76 -13.76
CA VAL A 83 9.43 -34.48 -12.98
C VAL A 83 8.15 -33.62 -12.85
N CYS A 84 8.30 -32.30 -12.94
CA CYS A 84 7.23 -31.33 -13.00
C CYS A 84 7.25 -30.55 -14.32
N GLY A 85 6.19 -30.67 -15.13
CA GLY A 85 6.04 -29.88 -16.36
C GLY A 85 5.72 -28.42 -16.05
N THR A 86 4.76 -28.20 -15.14
CA THR A 86 4.37 -26.89 -14.65
C THR A 86 4.44 -26.85 -13.13
N GLU A 87 5.24 -25.92 -12.60
CA GLU A 87 5.24 -25.55 -11.19
C GLU A 87 4.50 -24.23 -11.02
N LYS A 88 3.59 -24.17 -10.05
CA LYS A 88 2.91 -22.93 -9.69
C LYS A 88 2.96 -22.75 -8.18
N GLU A 89 3.47 -21.62 -7.72
CA GLU A 89 3.38 -21.18 -6.33
C GLU A 89 2.41 -20.02 -6.25
N THR A 90 1.35 -20.15 -5.44
CA THR A 90 0.44 -19.06 -5.12
C THR A 90 0.57 -18.72 -3.65
N ARG A 91 0.82 -17.44 -3.37
CA ARG A 91 0.89 -16.87 -2.03
C ARG A 91 -0.26 -15.88 -1.85
N THR A 92 -1.02 -16.01 -0.78
CA THR A 92 -2.03 -15.02 -0.36
C THR A 92 -1.69 -14.51 1.02
N TRP A 93 -1.94 -13.22 1.28
CA TRP A 93 -1.67 -12.63 2.58
C TRP A 93 -2.68 -11.58 3.02
N THR A 94 -2.73 -11.39 4.33
CA THR A 94 -3.33 -10.26 5.03
C THR A 94 -2.46 -9.94 6.23
N VAL A 95 -1.78 -8.81 6.18
CA VAL A 95 -0.94 -8.29 7.26
C VAL A 95 -1.59 -7.01 7.78
N GLU A 96 -1.82 -6.93 9.08
CA GLU A 96 -2.26 -5.73 9.76
C GLU A 96 -1.20 -5.29 10.76
N ARG A 97 -0.90 -4.00 10.73
CA ARG A 97 -0.01 -3.35 11.67
C ARG A 97 -0.69 -2.16 12.31
N THR A 98 -0.51 -2.00 13.61
CA THR A 98 -0.95 -0.84 14.37
C THR A 98 0.26 -0.04 14.84
N GLY A 99 0.19 1.28 14.81
CA GLY A 99 1.32 2.12 15.21
C GLY A 99 0.94 3.54 15.57
N THR A 100 1.94 4.31 15.94
CA THR A 100 1.80 5.73 16.28
C THR A 100 2.84 6.56 15.55
N TRP A 101 2.44 7.71 15.02
CA TRP A 101 3.38 8.64 14.40
C TRP A 101 4.17 9.39 15.45
N THR A 102 5.48 9.46 15.24
CA THR A 102 6.38 10.39 15.89
C THR A 102 6.93 11.36 14.83
N SER A 103 7.01 12.65 15.17
CA SER A 103 7.47 13.69 14.23
C SER A 103 8.71 14.37 14.80
N ALA A 104 9.77 14.45 13.98
CA ALA A 104 10.99 15.17 14.29
C ALA A 104 11.37 16.06 13.09
N GLY A 105 11.01 17.33 13.16
CA GLY A 105 11.20 18.27 12.04
C GLY A 105 10.34 17.89 10.82
N THR A 106 10.98 17.71 9.67
CA THR A 106 10.34 17.30 8.41
C THR A 106 10.19 15.78 8.26
N THR A 107 10.80 15.01 9.16
CA THR A 107 10.78 13.55 9.13
C THR A 107 9.65 13.04 10.03
N ARG A 108 8.84 12.12 9.50
CA ARG A 108 7.86 11.37 10.28
C ARG A 108 8.31 9.93 10.39
N THR A 109 8.32 9.42 11.60
CA THR A 109 8.58 8.02 11.91
C THR A 109 7.29 7.37 12.39
N LEU A 110 7.06 6.14 11.93
CA LEU A 110 5.91 5.34 12.30
C LEU A 110 6.41 4.03 12.88
N ASP A 111 6.31 3.94 14.21
CA ASP A 111 6.59 2.71 14.93
C ASP A 111 5.33 1.85 14.90
N THR A 112 5.46 0.65 14.35
CA THR A 112 4.35 -0.27 14.15
C THR A 112 4.61 -1.60 14.82
N LYS A 113 3.51 -2.27 15.18
CA LYS A 113 3.47 -3.63 15.66
C LYS A 113 2.48 -4.43 14.82
N ILE A 114 2.81 -5.67 14.48
CA ILE A 114 1.87 -6.58 13.83
C ILE A 114 0.72 -6.89 14.79
N SER A 115 -0.52 -6.61 14.34
CA SER A 115 -1.76 -7.02 15.00
C SER A 115 -2.37 -8.26 14.35
N LYS A 116 -2.09 -8.49 13.05
CA LYS A 116 -2.56 -9.67 12.30
C LYS A 116 -1.53 -10.07 11.24
N ASP A 117 -1.25 -11.35 11.13
CA ASP A 117 -0.47 -11.92 10.04
C ASP A 117 -1.11 -13.24 9.63
N VAL A 118 -1.74 -13.23 8.45
CA VAL A 118 -2.31 -14.41 7.83
C VAL A 118 -1.65 -14.55 6.48
N CYS A 119 -0.92 -15.63 6.28
CA CYS A 119 -0.30 -15.95 5.01
C CYS A 119 -0.53 -17.43 4.67
N ARG A 120 -0.69 -17.70 3.38
CA ARG A 120 -0.80 -19.07 2.86
C ARG A 120 -0.01 -19.16 1.56
N ILE A 121 0.86 -20.16 1.46
CA ILE A 121 1.56 -20.51 0.23
C ILE A 121 1.13 -21.91 -0.19
N VAL A 122 0.66 -22.04 -1.42
CA VAL A 122 0.31 -23.33 -2.05
C VAL A 122 1.20 -23.52 -3.27
N LYS A 123 1.97 -24.61 -3.29
CA LYS A 123 2.75 -25.04 -4.44
C LYS A 123 2.05 -26.22 -5.12
N THR A 124 1.79 -26.10 -6.40
CA THR A 124 1.25 -27.17 -7.24
C THR A 124 2.25 -27.57 -8.30
N CYS A 125 2.23 -28.86 -8.62
CA CYS A 125 3.00 -29.46 -9.67
C CYS A 125 2.08 -30.45 -10.41
N ASP A 126 2.09 -30.47 -11.74
CA ASP A 126 1.13 -31.25 -12.56
C ASP A 126 1.02 -32.74 -12.14
N ASN A 127 2.10 -33.32 -11.63
CA ASN A 127 2.18 -34.74 -11.26
C ASN A 127 2.20 -34.98 -9.73
N ARG A 128 1.89 -33.99 -8.90
CA ARG A 128 1.90 -34.11 -7.44
C ARG A 128 0.70 -33.42 -6.80
N PRO A 129 0.23 -33.91 -5.64
CA PRO A 129 -0.74 -33.18 -4.84
C PRO A 129 -0.23 -31.78 -4.47
N PRO A 130 -1.13 -30.79 -4.30
CA PRO A 130 -0.77 -29.49 -3.78
C PRO A 130 -0.08 -29.58 -2.42
N GLU A 131 1.00 -28.82 -2.25
CA GLU A 131 1.78 -28.71 -1.02
C GLU A 131 1.54 -27.34 -0.38
N ASN A 132 1.36 -27.30 0.93
CA ASN A 132 1.35 -26.03 1.66
C ASN A 132 2.76 -25.74 2.16
N LEU A 133 3.30 -24.57 1.83
CA LEU A 133 4.63 -24.14 2.25
C LEU A 133 4.53 -23.16 3.44
N PRO A 134 5.54 -23.13 4.33
CA PRO A 134 5.59 -22.17 5.41
C PRO A 134 5.78 -20.75 4.86
N CYS A 135 5.12 -19.78 5.47
CA CYS A 135 5.33 -18.36 5.18
C CYS A 135 6.58 -17.81 5.88
N ASP A 136 7.14 -16.74 5.33
CA ASP A 136 8.24 -16.00 5.95
C ASP A 136 7.81 -15.40 7.29
N VAL A 137 8.71 -15.29 8.25
CA VAL A 137 8.41 -14.65 9.55
C VAL A 137 8.61 -13.15 9.44
N LEU A 138 7.52 -12.38 9.55
CA LEU A 138 7.59 -10.93 9.56
C LEU A 138 8.04 -10.39 10.93
N PRO A 139 8.79 -9.27 10.99
CA PRO A 139 9.20 -8.67 12.24
C PRO A 139 8.00 -8.12 12.99
N ALA A 140 7.87 -8.52 14.25
CA ALA A 140 6.77 -8.12 15.13
C ALA A 140 6.67 -6.61 15.29
N ASN A 141 7.80 -5.91 15.38
CA ASN A 141 7.89 -4.45 15.45
C ASN A 141 8.68 -3.91 14.25
N LEU A 142 8.28 -2.76 13.74
CA LEU A 142 8.92 -2.14 12.59
C LEU A 142 8.79 -0.62 12.66
N THR A 143 9.90 0.08 12.49
CA THR A 143 9.94 1.54 12.34
C THR A 143 10.00 1.90 10.86
N LEU A 144 9.06 2.72 10.43
CA LEU A 144 8.99 3.27 9.08
C LEU A 144 9.38 4.73 9.11
N THR A 145 10.30 5.14 8.25
CA THR A 145 10.60 6.55 8.01
C THR A 145 9.82 6.98 6.78
N CYS A 146 8.87 7.89 6.97
CA CYS A 146 7.98 8.34 5.93
C CYS A 146 8.25 9.79 5.56
N SER A 147 8.43 10.03 4.27
CA SER A 147 8.61 11.36 3.69
C SER A 147 7.41 11.69 2.81
N GLN A 148 6.85 12.88 3.00
CA GLN A 148 5.95 13.46 2.00
C GLN A 148 6.77 13.83 0.76
N GLY A 149 6.23 13.51 -0.40
CA GLY A 149 6.87 13.77 -1.67
C GLY A 149 5.87 13.82 -2.78
N VAL A 150 6.38 13.91 -3.99
CA VAL A 150 5.58 13.92 -5.20
C VAL A 150 6.07 12.81 -6.10
N VAL A 151 5.16 11.94 -6.54
CA VAL A 151 5.46 10.85 -7.46
C VAL A 151 5.07 11.29 -8.87
N PRO A 152 5.99 11.26 -9.84
CA PRO A 152 5.63 11.47 -11.24
C PRO A 152 4.73 10.33 -11.71
N VAL A 153 3.61 10.66 -12.35
CA VAL A 153 2.64 9.68 -12.83
C VAL A 153 2.57 9.75 -14.35
N GLY A 154 3.25 8.84 -15.05
CA GLY A 154 3.28 8.79 -16.53
C GLY A 154 3.61 10.12 -17.24
N GLU A 155 3.66 10.10 -18.57
CA GLU A 155 3.84 11.32 -19.37
C GLU A 155 2.52 12.11 -19.45
N GLY A 156 2.58 13.44 -19.26
CA GLY A 156 1.43 14.33 -19.41
C GLY A 156 0.41 14.35 -18.26
N LYS A 157 0.59 13.57 -17.17
CA LYS A 157 -0.32 13.64 -16.00
C LYS A 157 0.26 14.50 -14.88
N LYS A 158 -0.63 15.05 -14.05
CA LYS A 158 -0.24 15.86 -12.89
C LYS A 158 0.50 14.97 -11.88
N PRO A 159 1.64 15.41 -11.34
CA PRO A 159 2.35 14.71 -10.27
C PRO A 159 1.45 14.53 -9.04
N MET A 160 1.53 13.37 -8.38
CA MET A 160 0.66 13.03 -7.26
C MET A 160 1.39 13.23 -5.93
N GLN A 161 0.71 13.83 -4.96
CA GLN A 161 1.19 13.88 -3.57
C GLN A 161 1.25 12.46 -3.00
N SER A 162 2.40 12.10 -2.45
CA SER A 162 2.61 10.80 -1.84
C SER A 162 3.28 10.89 -0.47
N ILE A 163 3.09 9.87 0.34
CA ILE A 163 3.86 9.56 1.52
C ILE A 163 4.61 8.28 1.18
N SER A 164 5.93 8.37 1.00
CA SER A 164 6.79 7.21 0.80
C SER A 164 7.38 6.80 2.13
N CYS A 165 7.12 5.57 2.57
CA CYS A 165 7.66 4.98 3.78
C CYS A 165 8.76 3.97 3.43
N THR A 166 9.92 4.14 4.05
CA THR A 166 11.05 3.20 3.99
C THR A 166 11.34 2.65 5.38
N THR A 167 12.10 1.56 5.45
CA THR A 167 12.49 0.95 6.73
C THR A 167 14.00 0.81 6.75
N ALA A 168 14.57 0.78 7.96
CA ALA A 168 16.01 0.58 8.14
C ALA A 168 16.48 -0.83 7.73
N THR A 169 15.56 -1.81 7.64
CA THR A 169 15.86 -3.19 7.26
C THR A 169 15.12 -3.56 5.97
N PRO A 170 15.78 -3.43 4.81
CA PRO A 170 15.20 -3.80 3.52
C PRO A 170 14.64 -5.23 3.54
N GLY A 171 13.44 -5.43 2.98
CA GLY A 171 12.87 -6.77 2.74
C GLY A 171 12.00 -7.36 3.85
N THR A 172 11.59 -6.59 4.87
CA THR A 172 10.90 -7.15 6.05
C THR A 172 9.54 -6.49 6.36
N VAL A 173 9.02 -5.68 5.44
CA VAL A 173 7.85 -4.82 5.71
C VAL A 173 6.54 -5.60 5.55
N SER A 174 6.47 -6.39 4.49
CA SER A 174 5.34 -7.24 4.10
C SER A 174 5.77 -8.20 2.97
N TYR A 175 4.89 -9.12 2.60
CA TYR A 175 4.98 -9.95 1.40
C TYR A 175 4.75 -9.15 0.10
N SER A 176 4.09 -7.99 0.17
CA SER A 176 4.07 -7.04 -0.94
C SER A 176 5.47 -6.43 -1.07
N SER A 177 6.22 -6.82 -2.10
CA SER A 177 7.58 -6.34 -2.37
C SER A 177 7.64 -4.86 -2.81
N PHE A 178 6.58 -4.08 -2.57
CA PHE A 178 6.43 -2.71 -3.03
C PHE A 178 6.84 -1.72 -1.95
N PRO A 179 7.49 -0.60 -2.31
CA PRO A 179 7.66 0.50 -1.38
C PRO A 179 6.27 1.02 -0.98
N TRP A 180 6.08 1.29 0.31
CA TRP A 180 4.83 1.80 0.86
C TRP A 180 4.70 3.28 0.50
N ALA A 181 4.37 3.54 -0.76
CA ALA A 181 4.06 4.86 -1.28
C ALA A 181 2.55 5.06 -1.27
N PHE A 182 2.05 5.74 -0.25
CA PHE A 182 0.64 6.11 -0.11
C PHE A 182 0.37 7.39 -0.88
N GLY A 183 -0.70 7.50 -1.67
CA GLY A 183 -1.09 8.75 -2.31
C GLY A 183 -2.60 8.92 -2.34
N GLN A 184 -3.08 10.14 -2.55
CA GLN A 184 -4.47 10.38 -2.94
C GLN A 184 -4.65 9.96 -4.42
N GLY A 185 -4.65 8.66 -4.67
CA GLY A 185 -4.83 8.04 -5.98
C GLY A 185 -5.24 6.59 -5.84
N ALA A 186 -6.36 6.21 -6.47
CA ALA A 186 -7.09 4.97 -6.19
C ALA A 186 -6.35 3.65 -6.54
N CYS A 187 -5.29 3.71 -7.36
CA CYS A 187 -4.51 2.54 -7.79
C CYS A 187 -3.21 3.00 -8.48
N LEU A 188 -2.06 2.38 -8.16
CA LEU A 188 -0.78 2.63 -8.81
C LEU A 188 -0.20 1.34 -9.39
N GLU A 189 0.01 1.30 -10.70
CA GLU A 189 0.75 0.22 -11.35
C GLU A 189 2.23 0.60 -11.41
N ARG A 190 3.12 -0.31 -10.99
CA ARG A 190 4.55 -0.15 -11.20
C ARG A 190 4.91 -0.71 -12.57
N VAL A 191 5.08 0.18 -13.54
CA VAL A 191 5.47 -0.20 -14.90
C VAL A 191 7.00 -0.26 -14.97
N THR A 192 7.53 -1.46 -15.17
CA THR A 192 8.95 -1.68 -15.48
C THR A 192 9.10 -1.82 -16.99
N SER A 193 9.77 -0.87 -17.64
CA SER A 193 10.27 -1.09 -19.00
C SER A 193 11.51 -1.98 -18.96
N ALA A 194 11.74 -2.78 -20.00
CA ALA A 194 12.86 -3.72 -20.05
C ALA A 194 14.25 -3.06 -19.90
N HIS A 195 14.36 -1.74 -20.11
CA HIS A 195 15.62 -1.00 -20.17
C HIS A 195 15.59 0.42 -19.55
N GLY A 196 14.58 0.76 -18.73
CA GLY A 196 14.42 2.12 -18.19
C GLY A 196 14.06 2.18 -16.71
N PRO A 197 14.10 3.38 -16.09
CA PRO A 197 13.62 3.59 -14.74
C PRO A 197 12.13 3.19 -14.66
N PHE A 198 11.72 2.63 -13.52
CA PHE A 198 10.31 2.34 -13.30
C PHE A 198 9.54 3.65 -13.12
N HIS A 199 8.30 3.70 -13.60
CA HIS A 199 7.37 4.78 -13.31
C HIS A 199 6.08 4.19 -12.75
N TYR A 200 5.32 5.05 -12.07
CA TYR A 200 3.99 4.70 -11.60
C TYR A 200 2.96 5.19 -12.60
N GLU A 201 1.96 4.36 -12.88
CA GLU A 201 0.78 4.75 -13.65
C GLU A 201 -0.47 4.60 -12.78
N PHE A 202 -1.49 5.40 -13.06
CA PHE A 202 -2.83 5.03 -12.59
C PHE A 202 -3.20 3.71 -13.26
N CYS A 203 -3.69 2.75 -12.49
CA CYS A 203 -4.26 1.56 -13.09
C CYS A 203 -5.41 2.00 -14.02
N GLU A 204 -5.41 1.54 -15.26
CA GLU A 204 -6.63 1.60 -16.05
C GLU A 204 -7.69 0.83 -15.27
N GLU A 205 -8.79 1.48 -14.89
CA GLU A 205 -9.95 0.77 -14.35
C GLU A 205 -10.49 -0.17 -15.44
N LYS A 206 -9.97 -1.38 -15.49
CA LYS A 206 -10.70 -2.55 -15.97
C LYS A 206 -11.38 -3.22 -14.78
N LEU A 207 -12.16 -2.45 -14.03
CA LEU A 207 -13.21 -3.02 -13.18
C LEU A 207 -14.34 -3.45 -14.14
N ARG A 208 -14.25 -4.68 -14.63
CA ARG A 208 -15.43 -5.46 -15.02
C ARG A 208 -15.72 -6.45 -13.90
#